data_AF-A0A1B6GAR9-F1
#
_entry.id   AF-A0A1B6GAR9-F1
#
_cell.length_a   1.000
_cell.length_b   1.000
_cell.length_c   1.000
_cell.angle_alpha   90.00
_cell.angle_beta   90.00
_cell.angle_gamma   90.00
#
_symmetry.space_group_name_H-M   'P 1'
#
loop_
_entity.id
_entity.type
_entity.pdbx_description
1 polymer ?
#
loop_
_entity_poly.entity_id
_entity_poly.type
_entity_poly.pdbx_seq_one_letter_code
_entity_poly.pdbx_strand_id
1 'polypeptide(L)'
;MERFNLNYLSKDELQYELIARGQEIKQQDNVDVLRKQCRAASNIEAKVSNLSGKLSLNQEFEIIETKLQTLDLFLEESSENPTNLQVAKIKAKSCHLMHRIKNLDQCKLDSSFKAKLENLKLKIQELTTKFQVIKNKISAEELEKFETILNDSLVEDEEISIKLDERIMGNAESSSTPVKPTPENPSPENPTPHNLPESHPASNQSPVHVNQVNHPRNSLNPQFVSSMQEINQPSQSSIFN
;
A
#
# COMPACT_ATOMS: atom_id res chain seq x y z
N MET A 1 -13.44 15.41 9.38
CA MET A 1 -13.13 14.10 8.76
C MET A 1 -11.73 13.74 9.21
N GLU A 2 -11.50 12.56 9.77
CA GLU A 2 -10.14 12.13 10.14
C GLU A 2 -9.27 12.15 8.89
N ARG A 3 -8.16 12.92 8.91
CA ARG A 3 -7.17 12.89 7.84
C ARG A 3 -6.43 11.56 7.94
N PHE A 4 -6.54 10.72 6.93
CA PHE A 4 -5.65 9.57 6.76
C PHE A 4 -4.32 10.04 6.14
N ASN A 5 -3.24 9.35 6.48
CA ASN A 5 -1.93 9.63 5.93
C ASN A 5 -1.84 9.15 4.48
N LEU A 6 -1.68 10.09 3.54
CA LEU A 6 -1.61 9.84 2.10
C LEU A 6 -0.38 9.00 1.69
N ASN A 7 0.66 8.97 2.51
CA ASN A 7 1.88 8.24 2.20
C ASN A 7 1.61 6.73 2.12
N TYR A 8 0.67 6.21 2.89
CA TYR A 8 0.35 4.78 2.89
C TYR A 8 -0.68 4.36 1.85
N LEU A 9 -1.24 5.31 1.10
CA LEU A 9 -2.23 5.00 0.09
C LEU A 9 -1.58 4.50 -1.21
N SER A 10 -2.20 3.48 -1.81
CA SER A 10 -1.79 2.97 -3.12
C SER A 10 -2.26 3.91 -4.23
N LYS A 11 -1.75 3.71 -5.45
CA LYS A 11 -2.12 4.51 -6.63
C LYS A 11 -3.63 4.60 -6.81
N ASP A 12 -4.35 3.48 -6.75
CA ASP A 12 -5.81 3.46 -6.93
C ASP A 12 -6.57 4.25 -5.86
N GLU A 13 -6.06 4.26 -4.62
CA GLU A 13 -6.68 4.95 -3.48
C GLU A 13 -6.46 6.46 -3.59
N LEU A 14 -5.24 6.87 -3.96
CA LEU A 14 -4.96 8.28 -4.25
C LEU A 14 -5.80 8.77 -5.43
N GLN A 15 -5.97 7.94 -6.46
CA GLN A 15 -6.84 8.27 -7.58
C GLN A 15 -8.29 8.42 -7.11
N TYR A 16 -8.83 7.46 -6.36
CA TYR A 16 -10.18 7.55 -5.80
C TYR A 16 -10.39 8.86 -5.05
N GLU A 17 -9.46 9.23 -4.17
CA GLU A 17 -9.51 10.43 -3.35
C GLU A 17 -9.51 11.72 -4.20
N LEU A 18 -8.75 11.76 -5.29
CA LEU A 18 -8.76 12.88 -6.24
C LEU A 18 -10.09 12.96 -7.00
N ILE A 19 -10.62 11.83 -7.49
CA ILE A 19 -11.94 11.79 -8.16
C ILE A 19 -13.03 12.29 -7.21
N ALA A 20 -13.03 11.82 -5.97
CA ALA A 20 -14.00 12.21 -4.95
C ALA A 20 -13.97 13.72 -4.68
N ARG A 21 -12.80 14.36 -4.77
CA ARG A 21 -12.60 15.82 -4.67
C ARG A 21 -12.83 16.58 -6.00
N GLY A 22 -13.33 15.90 -7.03
CA GLY A 22 -13.63 16.50 -8.32
C GLY A 22 -12.39 16.89 -9.13
N GLN A 23 -11.21 16.33 -8.79
CA GLN A 23 -9.98 16.57 -9.53
C GLN A 23 -9.93 15.69 -10.77
N GLU A 24 -9.29 16.21 -11.83
CA GLU A 24 -8.94 15.43 -13.00
C GLU A 24 -7.66 14.64 -12.75
N ILE A 25 -7.60 13.43 -13.30
CA ILE A 25 -6.48 12.50 -13.11
C ILE A 25 -5.99 12.08 -14.47
N LYS A 26 -4.67 12.11 -14.66
CA LYS A 26 -4.05 11.53 -15.84
C LYS A 26 -3.63 10.09 -15.52
N GLN A 27 -3.95 9.13 -16.40
CA GLN A 27 -3.69 7.70 -16.12
C GLN A 27 -2.19 7.41 -15.88
N GLN A 28 -1.32 8.17 -16.54
CA GLN A 28 0.13 8.10 -16.43
C GLN A 28 0.70 8.74 -15.16
N ASP A 29 -0.10 9.43 -14.34
CA ASP A 29 0.40 10.02 -13.10
C ASP A 29 0.93 8.91 -12.16
N ASN A 30 2.13 9.10 -11.64
CA ASN A 30 2.73 8.21 -10.65
C ASN A 30 2.25 8.55 -9.24
N VAL A 31 2.59 7.70 -8.27
CA VAL A 31 2.13 7.83 -6.88
C VAL A 31 2.51 9.20 -6.28
N ASP A 32 3.70 9.72 -6.55
CA ASP A 32 4.16 10.97 -5.94
C ASP A 32 3.47 12.20 -6.51
N VAL A 33 3.18 12.20 -7.81
CA VAL A 33 2.34 13.22 -8.45
C VAL A 33 0.95 13.20 -7.82
N LEU A 34 0.34 12.02 -7.66
CA LEU A 34 -0.99 11.87 -7.07
C LEU A 34 -1.01 12.31 -5.59
N ARG A 35 0.01 11.96 -4.80
CA ARG A 35 0.16 12.43 -3.41
C ARG A 35 0.25 13.96 -3.34
N LYS A 36 1.05 14.59 -4.20
CA LYS A 36 1.15 16.06 -4.28
C LYS A 36 -0.19 16.70 -4.64
N GLN A 37 -0.90 16.16 -5.62
CA GLN A 37 -2.24 16.61 -5.98
C GLN A 37 -3.23 16.46 -4.82
N CYS A 38 -3.19 15.34 -4.09
CA CYS A 38 -4.05 15.12 -2.91
C CYS A 38 -3.77 16.15 -1.81
N ARG A 39 -2.49 16.48 -1.55
CA ARG A 39 -2.10 17.52 -0.59
C ARG A 39 -2.58 18.91 -1.03
N ALA A 40 -2.43 19.24 -2.31
CA ALA A 40 -2.92 20.49 -2.88
C ALA A 40 -4.46 20.62 -2.79
N ALA A 41 -5.17 19.50 -2.97
CA ALA A 41 -6.62 19.42 -2.83
C ALA A 41 -7.11 19.18 -1.38
N SER A 42 -6.24 19.27 -0.37
CA SER A 42 -6.57 18.87 1.01
C SER A 42 -7.66 19.70 1.69
N ASN A 43 -7.95 20.90 1.16
CA ASN A 43 -9.04 21.79 1.62
C ASN A 43 -10.35 21.56 0.85
N ILE A 44 -10.35 20.68 -0.16
CA ILE A 44 -11.52 20.35 -0.96
C ILE A 44 -12.19 19.12 -0.34
N GLU A 45 -13.48 19.25 -0.02
CA GLU A 45 -14.27 18.15 0.52
C GLU A 45 -14.61 17.12 -0.58
N ALA A 46 -14.50 15.84 -0.23
CA ALA A 46 -14.94 14.75 -1.09
C ALA A 46 -16.47 14.73 -1.20
N LYS A 47 -17.00 14.64 -2.42
CA LYS A 47 -18.44 14.59 -2.68
C LYS A 47 -18.79 13.37 -3.52
N VAL A 48 -19.81 12.63 -3.08
CA VAL A 48 -20.30 11.44 -3.78
C VAL A 48 -20.81 11.77 -5.19
N SER A 49 -21.33 12.98 -5.41
CA SER A 49 -21.71 13.47 -6.74
C SER A 49 -20.55 13.45 -7.74
N ASN A 50 -19.31 13.63 -7.29
CA ASN A 50 -18.13 13.63 -8.14
C ASN A 50 -17.74 12.22 -8.61
N LEU A 51 -18.22 11.17 -7.93
CA LEU A 51 -17.97 9.77 -8.26
C LEU A 51 -18.95 9.24 -9.32
N SER A 52 -20.11 9.88 -9.45
CA SER A 52 -21.18 9.46 -10.37
C SER A 52 -20.67 9.39 -11.82
N GLY A 53 -20.84 8.22 -12.45
CA GLY A 53 -20.40 7.97 -13.82
C GLY A 53 -18.89 7.82 -14.01
N LYS A 54 -18.08 7.97 -12.95
CA LYS A 54 -16.62 7.79 -13.00
C LYS A 54 -16.15 6.47 -12.39
N LEU A 55 -16.98 5.85 -11.56
CA LEU A 55 -16.72 4.56 -10.94
C LEU A 55 -17.82 3.56 -11.32
N SER A 56 -17.42 2.34 -11.65
CA SER A 56 -18.35 1.21 -11.77
C SER A 56 -18.63 0.66 -10.37
N LEU A 57 -19.90 0.52 -9.99
CA LEU A 57 -20.27 -0.03 -8.69
C LEU A 57 -19.69 -1.43 -8.49
N ASN A 58 -19.82 -2.34 -9.47
CA ASN A 58 -19.26 -3.69 -9.36
C ASN A 58 -17.75 -3.68 -9.08
N GLN A 59 -17.00 -2.87 -9.83
CA GLN A 59 -15.55 -2.75 -9.63
C GLN A 59 -15.23 -2.15 -8.26
N GLU A 60 -16.01 -1.18 -7.81
CA GLU A 60 -15.83 -0.56 -6.49
C GLU A 60 -16.02 -1.58 -5.36
N PHE A 61 -17.06 -2.41 -5.44
CA PHE A 61 -17.29 -3.50 -4.48
C PHE A 61 -16.12 -4.51 -4.50
N GLU A 62 -15.69 -4.97 -5.67
CA GLU A 62 -14.56 -5.91 -5.81
C GLU A 62 -13.25 -5.34 -5.24
N ILE A 63 -12.98 -4.05 -5.48
CA ILE A 63 -11.79 -3.38 -4.94
C ILE A 63 -11.87 -3.31 -3.42
N ILE A 64 -13.01 -2.93 -2.85
CA ILE A 64 -13.17 -2.86 -1.39
C ILE A 64 -13.04 -4.25 -0.77
N GLU A 65 -13.66 -5.29 -1.34
CA GLU A 65 -13.55 -6.67 -0.88
C GLU A 65 -12.09 -7.14 -0.84
N THR A 66 -11.36 -6.95 -1.95
CA THR A 66 -9.94 -7.32 -2.05
C THR A 66 -9.08 -6.59 -1.02
N LYS A 67 -9.35 -5.30 -0.81
CA LYS A 67 -8.59 -4.49 0.16
C LYS A 67 -8.94 -4.84 1.61
N LEU A 68 -10.18 -5.23 1.91
CA LEU A 68 -10.56 -5.75 3.22
C LEU A 68 -9.86 -7.09 3.51
N GLN A 69 -9.79 -7.99 2.53
CA GLN A 69 -9.02 -9.23 2.67
C GLN A 69 -7.53 -8.96 2.94
N THR A 70 -6.93 -8.04 2.17
CA THR A 70 -5.54 -7.62 2.37
C THR A 70 -5.32 -7.00 3.74
N LEU A 71 -6.28 -6.21 4.22
CA LEU A 71 -6.22 -5.59 5.55
C LEU A 71 -6.29 -6.63 6.67
N ASP A 72 -7.11 -7.68 6.52
CA ASP A 72 -7.20 -8.79 7.47
C ASP A 72 -5.84 -9.50 7.57
N LEU A 73 -5.18 -9.79 6.45
CA LEU A 73 -3.83 -10.38 6.43
C LEU A 73 -2.80 -9.49 7.14
N PHE A 74 -2.81 -8.18 6.88
CA PHE A 74 -1.89 -7.25 7.58
C PHE A 74 -2.16 -7.18 9.08
N LEU A 75 -3.42 -7.30 9.50
CA LEU A 75 -3.77 -7.36 10.93
C LEU A 75 -3.25 -8.66 11.56
N GLU A 76 -3.38 -9.80 10.89
CA GLU A 76 -2.86 -11.08 11.35
C GLU A 76 -1.33 -11.03 11.50
N GLU A 77 -0.62 -10.54 10.49
CA GLU A 77 0.85 -10.37 10.50
C GLU A 77 1.32 -9.42 11.61
N SER A 78 0.53 -8.39 11.93
CA SER A 78 0.88 -7.39 12.96
C SER A 78 0.40 -7.77 14.35
N SER A 79 -0.22 -8.93 14.53
CA SER A 79 -0.93 -9.27 15.76
C SER A 79 0.00 -9.53 16.94
N GLU A 80 1.19 -10.12 16.74
CA GLU A 80 2.10 -10.48 17.82
C GLU A 80 3.01 -9.32 18.24
N ASN A 81 3.74 -8.74 17.27
CA ASN A 81 4.73 -7.69 17.49
C ASN A 81 4.52 -6.52 16.50
N PRO A 82 3.52 -5.66 16.74
CA PRO A 82 3.22 -4.57 15.82
C PRO A 82 4.30 -3.49 15.86
N THR A 83 4.73 -3.05 14.68
CA THR A 83 5.57 -1.86 14.51
C THR A 83 4.73 -0.59 14.34
N ASN A 84 5.30 0.57 14.65
CA ASN A 84 4.67 1.87 14.39
C ASN A 84 4.25 2.02 12.92
N LEU A 85 5.10 1.56 12.00
CA LEU A 85 4.83 1.59 10.56
C LEU A 85 3.60 0.74 10.19
N GLN A 86 3.53 -0.49 10.67
CA GLN A 86 2.38 -1.38 10.43
C GLN A 86 1.09 -0.76 10.97
N VAL A 87 1.09 -0.25 12.19
CA VAL A 87 -0.09 0.36 12.80
C VAL A 87 -0.53 1.61 12.04
N ALA A 88 0.39 2.48 11.65
CA ALA A 88 0.08 3.67 10.86
C ALA A 88 -0.47 3.32 9.46
N LYS A 89 0.10 2.30 8.80
CA LYS A 89 -0.37 1.80 7.50
C LYS A 89 -1.77 1.21 7.60
N ILE A 90 -2.01 0.33 8.58
CA ILE A 90 -3.33 -0.29 8.83
C ILE A 90 -4.37 0.79 9.13
N LYS A 91 -4.04 1.78 9.98
CA LYS A 91 -4.90 2.93 10.27
C LYS A 91 -5.30 3.67 9.00
N ALA A 92 -4.33 4.06 8.18
CA ALA A 92 -4.60 4.81 6.95
C ALA A 92 -5.49 4.03 5.97
N LYS A 93 -5.20 2.74 5.77
CA LYS A 93 -6.00 1.86 4.89
C LYS A 93 -7.42 1.65 5.42
N SER A 94 -7.56 1.39 6.73
CA SER A 94 -8.87 1.22 7.37
C SER A 94 -9.72 2.47 7.25
N CYS A 95 -9.16 3.65 7.59
CA CYS A 95 -9.86 4.93 7.45
C CYS A 95 -10.30 5.18 6.00
N HIS A 96 -9.42 4.90 5.03
CA HIS A 96 -9.75 5.04 3.61
C HIS A 96 -10.88 4.10 3.16
N LEU A 97 -10.86 2.83 3.56
CA LEU A 97 -11.93 1.88 3.25
C LEU A 97 -13.27 2.26 3.90
N MET A 98 -13.24 2.70 5.15
CA MET A 98 -14.44 3.25 5.82
C MET A 98 -15.01 4.45 5.05
N HIS A 99 -14.15 5.33 4.53
CA HIS A 99 -14.56 6.47 3.72
C HIS A 99 -15.24 6.02 2.41
N ARG A 100 -14.65 5.06 1.69
CA ARG A 100 -15.26 4.49 0.46
C ARG A 100 -16.62 3.86 0.73
N ILE A 101 -16.72 3.05 1.78
CA ILE A 101 -17.99 2.41 2.21
C ILE A 101 -19.03 3.48 2.56
N LYS A 102 -18.65 4.55 3.27
CA LYS A 102 -19.55 5.67 3.58
C LYS A 102 -20.01 6.42 2.32
N ASN A 103 -19.16 6.53 1.30
CA ASN A 103 -19.55 7.13 0.03
C ASN A 103 -20.54 6.25 -0.74
N LEU A 104 -20.35 4.92 -0.73
CA LEU A 104 -21.31 3.97 -1.28
C LEU A 104 -22.67 4.03 -0.59
N ASP A 105 -22.70 4.27 0.72
CA ASP A 105 -23.94 4.38 1.51
C ASP A 105 -24.82 5.57 1.07
N GLN A 106 -24.21 6.59 0.48
CA GLN A 106 -24.90 7.77 -0.04
C GLN A 106 -25.36 7.58 -1.50
N CYS A 107 -24.93 6.49 -2.17
CA CYS A 107 -25.36 6.17 -3.53
C CYS A 107 -26.75 5.54 -3.54
N LYS A 108 -27.49 5.74 -4.65
CA LYS A 108 -28.73 4.99 -4.90
C LYS A 108 -28.38 3.58 -5.35
N LEU A 109 -28.49 2.62 -4.43
CA LEU A 109 -28.20 1.20 -4.65
C LEU A 109 -29.47 0.37 -4.75
N ASP A 110 -29.46 -0.65 -5.60
CA ASP A 110 -30.49 -1.69 -5.61
C ASP A 110 -30.35 -2.64 -4.40
N SER A 111 -31.32 -3.54 -4.22
CA SER A 111 -31.34 -4.48 -3.09
C SER A 111 -30.12 -5.41 -3.03
N SER A 112 -29.58 -5.81 -4.18
CA SER A 112 -28.42 -6.70 -4.24
C SER A 112 -27.16 -5.99 -3.76
N PHE A 113 -26.92 -4.76 -4.21
CA PHE A 113 -25.78 -3.95 -3.78
C PHE A 113 -25.93 -3.47 -2.35
N LYS A 114 -27.15 -3.22 -1.87
CA LYS A 114 -27.39 -2.92 -0.44
C LYS A 114 -26.96 -4.08 0.45
N ALA A 115 -27.34 -5.31 0.12
CA ALA A 115 -26.90 -6.48 0.88
C ALA A 115 -25.38 -6.64 0.89
N LYS A 116 -24.71 -6.44 -0.26
CA LYS A 116 -23.25 -6.42 -0.33
C LYS A 116 -22.66 -5.32 0.57
N LEU A 117 -23.21 -4.12 0.52
CA LEU A 117 -22.71 -2.99 1.32
C LEU A 117 -22.80 -3.27 2.82
N GLU A 118 -23.90 -3.85 3.28
CA GLU A 118 -24.04 -4.25 4.69
C GLU A 118 -23.00 -5.29 5.09
N ASN A 119 -22.69 -6.28 4.24
CA ASN A 119 -21.61 -7.23 4.49
C ASN A 119 -20.24 -6.53 4.60
N LEU A 120 -19.96 -5.55 3.74
CA LEU A 120 -18.71 -4.77 3.80
C LEU A 120 -18.63 -3.94 5.09
N LYS A 121 -19.74 -3.32 5.51
CA LYS A 121 -19.82 -2.57 6.77
C LYS A 121 -19.52 -3.46 7.98
N LEU A 122 -20.10 -4.66 8.02
CA LEU A 122 -19.83 -5.63 9.08
C LEU A 122 -18.37 -6.06 9.07
N LYS A 123 -17.80 -6.34 7.89
CA LYS A 123 -16.39 -6.75 7.78
C LYS A 123 -15.44 -5.65 8.22
N ILE A 124 -15.61 -4.40 7.77
CA ILE A 124 -14.72 -3.31 8.21
C ILE A 124 -14.85 -3.03 9.70
N GLN A 125 -16.03 -3.23 10.30
CA GLN A 125 -16.23 -3.11 11.76
C GLN A 125 -15.48 -4.20 12.53
N GLU A 126 -15.52 -5.45 12.06
CA GLU A 126 -14.72 -6.56 12.61
C GLU A 126 -13.22 -6.22 12.55
N LEU A 127 -12.72 -5.81 11.39
CA LEU A 127 -11.30 -5.45 11.20
C LEU A 127 -10.90 -4.25 12.05
N THR A 128 -11.77 -3.25 12.19
CA THR A 128 -11.53 -2.09 13.06
C THR A 128 -11.40 -2.53 14.52
N THR A 129 -12.19 -3.50 14.97
CA THR A 129 -12.10 -4.05 16.31
C THR A 129 -10.77 -4.78 16.52
N LYS A 130 -10.35 -5.63 15.56
CA LYS A 130 -9.02 -6.27 15.57
C LYS A 130 -7.91 -5.22 15.61
N PHE A 131 -8.03 -4.17 14.81
CA PHE A 131 -7.06 -3.08 14.77
C PHE A 131 -6.92 -2.38 16.12
N GLN A 132 -8.02 -2.11 16.85
CA GLN A 132 -7.91 -1.48 18.17
C GLN A 132 -7.12 -2.34 19.17
N VAL A 133 -7.29 -3.67 19.12
CA VAL A 133 -6.52 -4.59 19.97
C VAL A 133 -5.02 -4.49 19.68
N ILE A 134 -4.65 -4.42 18.40
CA ILE A 134 -3.25 -4.29 17.98
C ILE A 134 -2.69 -2.91 18.34
N LYS A 135 -3.44 -1.84 18.05
CA LYS A 135 -3.06 -0.46 18.33
C LYS A 135 -2.76 -0.23 19.82
N ASN A 136 -3.51 -0.88 20.71
CA ASN A 136 -3.31 -0.78 22.16
C ASN A 136 -2.00 -1.41 22.67
N LYS A 137 -1.27 -2.14 21.81
CA LYS A 137 0.06 -2.67 22.12
C LYS A 137 1.18 -1.66 21.87
N ILE A 138 0.88 -0.54 21.22
CA ILE A 138 1.84 0.54 20.92
C ILE A 138 1.51 1.77 21.76
N SER A 139 2.52 2.51 22.20
CA SER A 139 2.34 3.81 22.85
C SER A 139 1.67 4.81 21.90
N ALA A 140 0.55 5.39 22.34
CA ALA A 140 -0.17 6.40 21.56
C ALA A 140 0.70 7.62 21.23
N GLU A 141 1.57 8.04 22.15
CA GLU A 141 2.47 9.18 21.98
C GLU A 141 3.57 8.87 20.94
N GLU A 142 4.11 7.65 20.95
CA GLU A 142 5.12 7.23 19.98
C GLU A 142 4.53 7.16 18.56
N LEU A 143 3.31 6.62 18.44
CA LEU A 143 2.60 6.56 17.17
C LEU A 143 2.28 7.95 16.63
N GLU A 144 1.84 8.88 17.47
CA GLU A 144 1.55 10.27 17.06
C GLU A 144 2.81 11.01 16.59
N LYS A 145 3.92 10.86 17.32
CA LYS A 145 5.23 11.41 16.91
C LYS A 145 5.68 10.81 15.58
N PHE A 146 5.55 9.50 15.43
CA PHE A 146 5.87 8.79 14.19
C PHE A 146 5.05 9.31 13.00
N GLU A 147 3.72 9.39 13.15
CA GLU A 147 2.82 9.89 12.11
C GLU A 147 3.09 11.37 11.74
N THR A 148 3.44 12.20 12.73
CA THR A 148 3.79 13.62 12.50
C THR A 148 5.06 13.74 11.68
N ILE A 149 6.14 13.06 12.09
CA ILE A 149 7.41 13.06 11.36
C ILE A 149 7.18 12.59 9.91
N LEU A 150 6.35 11.57 9.71
CA LEU A 150 6.05 11.04 8.38
C LEU A 150 5.20 11.96 7.51
N ASN A 151 4.30 12.74 8.11
CA ASN A 151 3.52 13.71 7.35
C ASN A 151 4.38 14.91 6.93
N ASP A 152 5.35 15.31 7.76
CA ASP A 152 6.26 16.42 7.49
C ASP A 152 7.41 16.01 6.56
N SER A 153 7.86 14.77 6.70
CA SER A 153 8.83 14.13 5.83
C SER A 153 8.13 13.74 4.54
N LEU A 154 8.44 14.41 3.42
CA LEU A 154 7.97 14.01 2.08
C LEU A 154 8.52 12.63 1.62
N VAL A 155 8.93 11.77 2.54
CA VAL A 155 9.86 10.67 2.34
C VAL A 155 9.13 9.37 2.01
N GLU A 156 9.72 8.68 1.04
CA GLU A 156 9.26 7.46 0.38
C GLU A 156 9.56 6.20 1.21
N ASP A 157 8.76 5.15 0.98
CA ASP A 157 8.54 3.95 1.82
C ASP A 157 9.79 3.08 2.13
N GLU A 158 10.98 3.34 1.58
CA GLU A 158 12.17 2.48 1.79
C GLU A 158 13.26 3.11 2.69
N GLU A 159 13.38 4.44 2.72
CA GLU A 159 14.39 5.09 3.59
C GLU A 159 13.95 5.23 5.05
N ILE A 160 12.64 5.13 5.32
CA ILE A 160 12.07 5.40 6.65
C ILE A 160 12.46 4.32 7.66
N SER A 161 12.46 3.04 7.29
CA SER A 161 12.83 2.00 8.26
C SER A 161 14.28 2.18 8.73
N ILE A 162 15.17 2.61 7.85
CA ILE A 162 16.60 2.78 8.16
C ILE A 162 16.87 4.11 8.86
N LYS A 163 16.36 5.24 8.35
CA LYS A 163 16.64 6.58 8.93
C LYS A 163 15.92 6.83 10.26
N LEU A 164 14.79 6.16 10.51
CA LEU A 164 14.03 6.38 11.75
C LEU A 164 14.59 5.55 12.91
N ASP A 165 15.09 4.34 12.64
CA ASP A 165 15.80 3.52 13.63
C ASP A 165 17.08 4.25 14.11
N GLU A 166 17.81 4.91 13.20
CA GLU A 166 18.97 5.76 13.55
C GLU A 166 18.60 6.96 14.44
N ARG A 167 17.42 7.56 14.25
CA ARG A 167 16.97 8.74 15.01
C ARG A 167 16.42 8.39 16.38
N ILE A 168 15.80 7.22 16.52
CA ILE A 168 15.23 6.74 17.79
C ILE A 168 16.35 6.19 18.69
N MET A 169 17.38 5.55 18.12
CA MET A 169 18.55 5.07 18.88
C MET A 169 19.56 6.17 19.25
N GLY A 170 19.64 7.26 18.49
CA GLY A 170 20.62 8.34 18.72
C GLY A 170 20.42 9.21 19.97
N ASN A 171 19.31 9.07 20.71
CA ASN A 171 19.02 9.87 21.91
C ASN A 171 19.22 9.10 23.24
N ALA A 172 19.70 7.87 23.21
CA ALA A 172 19.89 7.05 24.42
C ALA A 172 21.28 7.16 25.07
N GLU A 173 22.27 7.81 24.44
CA GLU A 173 23.62 7.92 24.99
C GLU A 173 24.13 9.36 25.02
N SER A 174 23.90 10.05 26.14
CA SER A 174 24.73 11.19 26.58
C SER A 174 24.52 11.46 28.07
N SER A 175 24.91 10.50 28.90
CA SER A 175 25.25 10.76 30.31
C SER A 175 26.26 9.71 30.79
N SER A 176 27.51 9.84 30.37
CA SER A 176 28.61 9.36 31.19
C SER A 176 29.80 10.31 31.05
N THR A 177 30.24 10.82 32.19
CA THR A 177 31.39 11.71 32.38
C THR A 177 32.69 11.07 31.92
N PRO A 178 33.67 11.86 31.42
CA PRO A 178 34.90 11.35 30.83
C PRO A 178 35.95 11.01 31.89
N VAL A 179 36.50 9.79 31.83
CA VAL A 179 37.72 9.43 32.58
C VAL A 179 38.94 9.58 31.67
N LYS A 180 39.94 10.26 32.23
CA LYS A 180 41.22 10.69 31.64
C LYS A 180 42.15 9.50 31.32
N PRO A 181 42.89 9.50 30.19
CA PRO A 181 43.86 8.44 29.87
C PRO A 181 45.30 8.84 30.22
N THR A 182 46.11 7.87 30.66
CA THR A 182 47.60 7.93 30.67
C THR A 182 48.19 6.50 30.66
N PRO A 183 49.47 6.28 30.29
CA PRO A 183 49.86 5.80 28.95
C PRO A 183 50.82 4.58 28.94
N GLU A 184 51.03 4.04 27.72
CA GLU A 184 52.22 3.37 27.12
C GLU A 184 53.15 2.45 27.94
N ASN A 185 53.55 1.28 27.41
CA ASN A 185 54.76 1.06 26.58
C ASN A 185 54.94 -0.46 26.19
N PRO A 186 55.99 -0.94 25.46
CA PRO A 186 55.89 -1.46 24.08
C PRO A 186 56.38 -2.92 23.84
N SER A 187 56.19 -3.40 22.59
CA SER A 187 56.91 -4.38 21.71
C SER A 187 58.13 -5.18 22.23
N PRO A 188 58.55 -6.36 21.65
CA PRO A 188 58.79 -6.52 20.18
C PRO A 188 58.79 -7.95 19.52
N GLU A 189 58.87 -7.91 18.17
CA GLU A 189 59.66 -8.73 17.21
C GLU A 189 59.26 -10.14 16.66
N ASN A 190 59.44 -10.21 15.32
CA ASN A 190 59.35 -11.29 14.30
C ASN A 190 60.59 -12.24 14.36
N PRO A 191 60.87 -13.26 13.47
CA PRO A 191 60.47 -13.43 12.03
C PRO A 191 60.25 -14.89 11.49
N THR A 192 59.79 -14.98 10.23
CA THR A 192 59.86 -16.13 9.25
C THR A 192 61.32 -16.44 8.82
N PRO A 193 61.72 -17.54 8.11
CA PRO A 193 61.22 -18.00 6.76
C PRO A 193 61.38 -19.52 6.39
N HIS A 194 60.82 -19.97 5.24
CA HIS A 194 61.50 -20.68 4.11
C HIS A 194 60.66 -21.71 3.28
N ASN A 195 60.64 -21.43 1.97
CA ASN A 195 60.87 -22.28 0.77
C ASN A 195 59.96 -23.43 0.29
N LEU A 196 59.50 -23.22 -0.95
CA LEU A 196 59.14 -24.09 -2.10
C LEU A 196 60.21 -25.17 -2.46
N PRO A 197 59.93 -26.26 -3.24
CA PRO A 197 59.63 -26.16 -4.69
C PRO A 197 58.70 -27.20 -5.38
N GLU A 198 58.22 -26.74 -6.54
CA GLU A 198 57.84 -27.36 -7.84
C GLU A 198 57.63 -28.88 -8.02
N SER A 199 56.54 -29.24 -8.71
CA SER A 199 56.59 -30.01 -9.99
C SER A 199 55.23 -30.11 -10.70
N HIS A 200 55.21 -29.69 -11.97
CA HIS A 200 54.25 -30.04 -13.04
C HIS A 200 54.57 -31.48 -13.57
N PRO A 201 53.80 -32.14 -14.50
CA PRO A 201 52.92 -31.56 -15.53
C PRO A 201 51.66 -32.38 -16.00
N ALA A 202 50.96 -31.74 -16.94
CA ALA A 202 50.34 -32.28 -18.18
C ALA A 202 48.89 -32.82 -18.22
N SER A 203 48.06 -32.01 -18.92
CA SER A 203 47.22 -32.35 -20.09
C SER A 203 46.00 -33.27 -19.95
N ASN A 204 44.80 -32.73 -20.25
CA ASN A 204 44.11 -32.97 -21.54
C ASN A 204 42.74 -32.27 -21.67
N GLN A 205 42.58 -31.57 -22.81
CA GLN A 205 41.44 -31.55 -23.73
C GLN A 205 40.01 -31.18 -23.22
N SER A 206 39.54 -30.01 -23.66
CA SER A 206 38.12 -29.75 -24.06
C SER A 206 37.87 -30.30 -25.48
N PRO A 207 36.73 -30.09 -26.19
CA PRO A 207 35.42 -29.48 -25.85
C PRO A 207 34.19 -30.26 -26.42
N VAL A 208 32.93 -29.94 -26.07
CA VAL A 208 31.77 -29.99 -27.01
C VAL A 208 30.67 -28.98 -26.60
N HIS A 209 30.12 -28.36 -27.64
CA HIS A 209 29.11 -27.33 -27.80
C HIS A 209 27.63 -27.75 -27.55
N VAL A 210 26.83 -26.75 -27.14
CA VAL A 210 25.51 -26.31 -27.70
C VAL A 210 24.26 -27.18 -27.49
N ASN A 211 23.22 -26.60 -26.85
CA ASN A 211 21.98 -26.24 -27.58
C ASN A 211 21.04 -25.31 -26.81
N GLN A 212 20.64 -24.23 -27.49
CA GLN A 212 19.47 -23.40 -27.23
C GLN A 212 18.21 -24.13 -27.69
N VAL A 213 17.07 -23.89 -27.04
CA VAL A 213 15.75 -24.04 -27.67
C VAL A 213 14.91 -22.80 -27.36
N ASN A 214 14.66 -22.02 -28.41
CA ASN A 214 13.55 -21.09 -28.52
C ASN A 214 12.30 -21.86 -28.96
N HIS A 215 11.11 -21.49 -28.48
CA HIS A 215 9.91 -21.47 -29.32
C HIS A 215 8.92 -20.35 -28.92
N PRO A 216 8.32 -19.66 -29.91
CA PRO A 216 7.35 -18.58 -29.72
C PRO A 216 5.90 -18.97 -30.10
N ARG A 217 4.99 -18.02 -29.86
CA ARG A 217 3.63 -17.80 -30.44
C ARG A 217 2.46 -18.70 -29.97
N ASN A 218 1.39 -18.04 -29.48
CA ASN A 218 0.21 -17.82 -30.34
C ASN A 218 -0.77 -16.78 -29.77
N SER A 219 -1.08 -15.81 -30.63
CA SER A 219 -2.28 -14.96 -30.64
C SER A 219 -3.53 -15.78 -30.94
N LEU A 220 -4.71 -15.34 -30.47
CA LEU A 220 -5.95 -15.27 -31.25
C LEU A 220 -7.08 -14.61 -30.45
N ASN A 221 -7.52 -13.46 -30.96
CA ASN A 221 -8.86 -12.90 -30.78
C ASN A 221 -9.73 -13.46 -31.93
N PRO A 222 -11.05 -13.64 -31.76
CA PRO A 222 -11.92 -12.77 -32.55
C PRO A 222 -13.23 -12.35 -31.87
N GLN A 223 -13.66 -11.17 -32.32
CA GLN A 223 -14.99 -10.57 -32.18
C GLN A 223 -16.14 -11.55 -32.40
N PHE A 224 -17.22 -11.37 -31.64
CA PHE A 224 -18.56 -11.71 -32.10
C PHE A 224 -19.48 -10.50 -31.96
N VAL A 225 -20.00 -10.10 -33.10
CA VAL A 225 -21.08 -9.14 -33.31
C VAL A 225 -22.37 -9.98 -33.26
N SER A 226 -23.38 -9.54 -32.50
CA SER A 226 -24.77 -9.92 -32.80
C SER A 226 -25.73 -8.82 -32.36
N SER A 227 -26.35 -8.31 -33.41
CA SER A 227 -27.38 -7.31 -33.52
C SER A 227 -28.77 -7.87 -33.24
N MET A 228 -29.67 -6.94 -32.88
CA MET A 228 -31.12 -6.98 -33.01
C MET A 228 -31.92 -7.95 -32.13
N GLN A 229 -32.76 -7.36 -31.28
CA GLN A 229 -34.18 -7.67 -31.30
C GLN A 229 -35.01 -6.47 -30.80
N GLU A 230 -35.76 -5.89 -31.74
CA GLU A 230 -36.94 -5.07 -31.50
C GLU A 230 -37.99 -5.90 -30.76
N ILE A 231 -38.61 -5.36 -29.72
CA ILE A 231 -39.94 -5.79 -29.29
C ILE A 231 -40.81 -4.55 -29.08
N ASN A 232 -41.92 -4.59 -29.82
CA ASN A 232 -43.03 -3.67 -29.90
C ASN A 232 -43.71 -3.36 -28.55
N GLN A 233 -44.36 -2.19 -28.55
CA GLN A 233 -45.25 -1.67 -27.53
C GLN A 233 -46.45 -2.60 -27.19
N PRO A 234 -47.26 -2.25 -26.17
CA PRO A 234 -48.42 -1.41 -26.50
C PRO A 234 -48.63 -0.24 -25.54
N SER A 235 -48.72 0.96 -26.11
CA SER A 235 -49.41 2.10 -25.49
C SER A 235 -50.75 2.26 -26.19
N GLN A 236 -51.85 1.92 -25.50
CA GLN A 236 -53.12 2.60 -25.71
C GLN A 236 -53.86 2.76 -24.39
N SER A 237 -53.97 4.01 -24.02
CA SER A 237 -55.02 4.61 -23.21
C SER A 237 -56.41 4.30 -23.79
N SER A 238 -57.45 4.23 -22.95
CA SER A 238 -58.49 5.28 -22.82
C SER A 238 -59.83 4.74 -22.26
N ILE A 239 -60.51 5.62 -21.52
CA ILE A 239 -61.98 5.82 -21.39
C ILE A 239 -62.71 5.26 -20.14
N PHE A 240 -63.21 6.22 -19.32
CA PHE A 240 -64.51 6.33 -18.61
C PHE A 240 -65.32 5.03 -18.45
N ASN A 241 -65.68 4.58 -17.25
CA ASN A 241 -66.64 5.14 -16.27
C ASN A 241 -66.54 4.31 -14.97
#